data_AF-A0A8H9M1M6-F1
#
_entry.id   AF-A0A8H9M1M6-F1
#
_cell.length_a   1.000
_cell.length_b   1.000
_cell.length_c   1.000
_cell.angle_alpha   90.00
_cell.angle_beta   90.00
_cell.angle_gamma   90.00
#
_symmetry.space_group_name_H-M   'P 1'
#
loop_
_entity.id
_entity.type
_entity.pdbx_description
1 polymer ?
#
loop_
_entity_poly.entity_id
_entity_poly.type
_entity_poly.pdbx_seq_one_letter_code
_entity_poly.pdbx_strand_id
1 'polypeptide(L)'
;MWQARFYQSLPKLVEEHPKARWIFLTLTVRNCPIEDLRSTLQAMNSAWQRLIKRRDFKPVLGWVRTTEVTRGSDGSAHPHFHALLMVPPSWFKGSAYVKHARWVELWADVMRLDYLPNVDVRAVKPRAPKSGQTPTDATAAALQGAVAETLKYSTKPTDMVADEGWFLELTKQTHKLRFVATGGALKHILKVDQETDDDLALIDGDGKQDDGSRLAFNWREHERRYRRAPNADKPSQENSQ
;
A
#
# COMPACT_ATOMS: atom_id res chain seq x y z
N MET A 1 -8.19 -3.26 3.21
CA MET A 1 -8.75 -1.95 3.65
C MET A 1 -8.37 -0.80 2.71
N TRP A 2 -7.09 -0.45 2.50
CA TRP A 2 -6.70 0.73 1.69
C TRP A 2 -7.09 0.68 0.21
N GLN A 3 -6.97 -0.46 -0.46
CA GLN A 3 -7.40 -0.61 -1.86
C GLN A 3 -8.90 -0.32 -2.03
N ALA A 4 -9.73 -0.84 -1.12
CA ALA A 4 -11.17 -0.63 -1.17
C ALA A 4 -11.53 0.86 -0.99
N ARG A 5 -10.92 1.55 -0.02
CA ARG A 5 -11.13 2.99 0.19
C ARG A 5 -10.71 3.83 -1.03
N PHE A 6 -9.59 3.46 -1.66
CA PHE A 6 -9.17 4.12 -2.90
C PHE A 6 -10.17 3.87 -4.04
N TYR A 7 -10.69 2.65 -4.19
CA TYR A 7 -11.69 2.32 -5.21
C TYR A 7 -13.02 3.05 -5.00
N GLN A 8 -13.46 3.23 -3.75
CA GLN A 8 -14.65 4.00 -3.42
C GLN A 8 -14.51 5.48 -3.79
N SER A 9 -13.30 6.05 -3.63
CA SER A 9 -13.02 7.45 -3.97
C SER A 9 -12.72 7.68 -5.45
N LEU A 10 -12.48 6.62 -6.21
CA LEU A 10 -12.05 6.66 -7.61
C LEU A 10 -13.05 7.40 -8.53
N PRO A 11 -14.38 7.17 -8.46
CA PRO A 11 -15.32 7.83 -9.37
C PRO A 11 -15.28 9.34 -9.24
N LYS A 12 -15.32 9.86 -8.00
CA LYS A 12 -15.24 11.29 -7.70
C LYS A 12 -13.92 11.90 -8.20
N LEU A 13 -12.81 11.18 -8.02
CA LEU A 13 -11.50 11.65 -8.46
C LEU A 13 -11.40 11.76 -9.99
N VAL A 14 -11.98 10.80 -10.72
CA VAL A 14 -12.01 10.84 -12.19
C VAL A 14 -12.96 11.93 -12.68
N GLU A 15 -14.05 12.20 -11.97
CA GLU A 15 -14.97 13.30 -12.30
C GLU A 15 -14.33 14.69 -12.08
N GLU A 16 -13.63 14.90 -10.96
CA GLU A 16 -12.93 16.16 -10.65
C GLU A 16 -11.70 16.38 -11.54
N HIS A 17 -11.05 15.29 -11.98
CA HIS A 17 -9.81 15.32 -12.75
C HIS A 17 -9.84 14.41 -13.99
N PRO A 18 -10.77 14.63 -14.94
CA PRO A 18 -11.06 13.66 -16.02
C PRO A 18 -9.94 13.51 -17.04
N LYS A 19 -9.05 14.51 -17.13
CA LYS A 19 -7.90 14.52 -18.04
C LYS A 19 -6.58 14.26 -17.33
N ALA A 20 -6.60 14.08 -16.01
CA ALA A 20 -5.38 13.81 -15.26
C ALA A 20 -4.71 12.53 -15.76
N ARG A 21 -3.39 12.54 -15.67
CA ARG A 21 -2.56 11.40 -16.04
C ARG A 21 -1.89 10.86 -14.79
N TRP A 22 -1.37 9.66 -14.90
CA TRP A 22 -0.96 8.88 -13.75
C TRP A 22 0.40 8.24 -13.97
N ILE A 23 1.22 8.26 -12.94
CA ILE A 23 2.58 7.72 -12.95
C ILE A 23 2.71 6.79 -11.75
N PHE A 24 3.16 5.57 -12.01
CA PHE A 24 3.66 4.67 -11.00
C PHE A 24 5.16 4.93 -10.80
N LEU A 25 5.58 5.09 -9.56
CA LEU A 25 6.95 5.37 -9.17
C LEU A 25 7.37 4.44 -8.03
N THR A 26 8.44 3.69 -8.23
CA THR A 26 9.09 2.90 -7.16
C THR A 26 10.43 3.50 -6.83
N LEU A 27 10.68 3.80 -5.56
CA LEU A 27 11.92 4.36 -5.06
C LEU A 27 12.58 3.37 -4.10
N THR A 28 13.80 2.94 -4.38
CA THR A 28 14.52 1.98 -3.53
C THR A 28 15.77 2.58 -2.88
N VAL A 29 16.33 1.85 -1.94
CA VAL A 29 17.68 2.04 -1.41
C VAL A 29 18.42 0.70 -1.47
N ARG A 30 19.74 0.69 -1.24
CA ARG A 30 20.44 -0.58 -1.03
C ARG A 30 19.83 -1.28 0.19
N ASN A 31 19.88 -2.60 0.17
CA ASN A 31 19.43 -3.38 1.31
C ASN A 31 20.22 -2.97 2.56
N CYS A 32 19.53 -2.94 3.70
CA CYS A 32 20.12 -2.68 5.00
C CYS A 32 20.02 -3.93 5.88
N PRO A 33 20.84 -4.05 6.94
CA PRO A 33 20.54 -4.98 8.03
C PRO A 33 19.11 -4.78 8.54
N ILE A 34 18.46 -5.84 8.99
CA ILE A 34 17.07 -5.75 9.47
C ILE A 34 16.97 -4.84 10.70
N GLU A 35 18.01 -4.81 11.52
CA GLU A 35 18.16 -3.99 12.72
C GLU A 35 18.23 -2.48 12.41
N ASP A 36 18.70 -2.13 11.21
CA ASP A 36 18.81 -0.75 10.71
C ASP A 36 17.57 -0.29 9.91
N LEU A 37 16.54 -1.14 9.81
CA LEU A 37 15.38 -0.86 8.98
C LEU A 37 14.64 0.40 9.44
N ARG A 38 14.45 0.61 10.74
CA ARG A 38 13.73 1.79 11.25
C ARG A 38 14.44 3.09 10.88
N SER A 39 15.74 3.16 11.07
CA SER A 39 16.53 4.36 10.75
C SER A 39 16.52 4.62 9.24
N THR A 40 16.65 3.56 8.44
CA THR A 40 16.54 3.62 6.97
C THR A 40 15.17 4.16 6.54
N LEU A 41 14.07 3.65 7.08
CA LEU A 41 12.72 4.13 6.77
C LEU A 41 12.51 5.58 7.20
N GLN A 42 13.07 6.02 8.33
CA GLN A 42 13.01 7.43 8.77
C GLN A 42 13.78 8.35 7.80
N ALA A 43 14.94 7.92 7.32
CA ALA A 43 15.72 8.62 6.30
C ALA A 43 14.94 8.73 4.98
N MET A 44 14.33 7.63 4.53
CA MET A 44 13.48 7.61 3.33
C MET A 44 12.27 8.52 3.46
N ASN A 45 11.58 8.52 4.61
CA ASN A 45 10.47 9.45 4.87
C ASN A 45 10.93 10.92 4.81
N SER A 46 12.09 11.22 5.39
CA SER A 46 12.67 12.57 5.34
C SER A 46 13.06 12.98 3.91
N ALA A 47 13.60 12.05 3.12
CA ALA A 47 13.91 12.26 1.71
C ALA A 47 12.66 12.48 0.88
N TRP A 48 11.57 11.75 1.16
CA TRP A 48 10.27 12.02 0.53
C TRP A 48 9.79 13.45 0.78
N GLN A 49 9.90 13.95 2.02
CA GLN A 49 9.54 15.34 2.33
C GLN A 49 10.41 16.37 1.59
N ARG A 50 11.66 16.03 1.27
CA ARG A 50 12.52 16.85 0.41
C ARG A 50 12.12 16.73 -1.07
N LEU A 51 11.81 15.53 -1.53
CA LEU A 51 11.42 15.24 -2.92
C LEU A 51 10.17 16.02 -3.33
N ILE A 52 9.13 16.03 -2.49
CA ILE A 52 7.87 16.72 -2.80
C ILE A 52 8.02 18.26 -2.88
N LYS A 53 9.13 18.80 -2.37
CA LYS A 53 9.48 20.23 -2.45
C LYS A 53 10.32 20.58 -3.68
N ARG A 54 10.79 19.59 -4.45
CA ARG A 54 11.60 19.81 -5.65
C ARG A 54 10.76 20.42 -6.77
N ARG A 55 11.41 21.27 -7.59
CA ARG A 55 10.79 21.85 -8.78
C ARG A 55 10.21 20.79 -9.70
N ASP A 56 10.91 19.68 -9.87
CA ASP A 56 10.51 18.54 -10.69
C ASP A 56 9.23 17.85 -10.17
N PHE A 57 8.96 17.91 -8.85
CA PHE A 57 7.76 17.34 -8.24
C PHE A 57 6.60 18.34 -8.16
N LYS A 58 6.89 19.65 -8.22
CA LYS A 58 5.89 20.74 -8.10
C LYS A 58 4.64 20.57 -8.99
N PRO A 59 4.72 20.06 -10.24
CA PRO A 59 3.53 19.89 -11.07
C PRO A 59 2.64 18.70 -10.68
N VAL A 60 3.07 17.83 -9.77
CA VAL A 60 2.25 16.70 -9.28
C VAL A 60 1.03 17.24 -8.52
N LEU A 61 -0.17 16.88 -8.96
CA LEU A 61 -1.44 17.36 -8.41
C LEU A 61 -1.79 16.66 -7.09
N GLY A 62 -1.41 15.39 -6.96
CA GLY A 62 -1.60 14.60 -5.75
C GLY A 62 -0.89 13.27 -5.85
N TRP A 63 -0.76 12.61 -4.71
CA TRP A 63 -0.04 11.33 -4.64
C TRP A 63 -0.55 10.48 -3.48
N VAL A 64 -0.42 9.16 -3.66
CA VAL A 64 -0.43 8.18 -2.58
C VAL A 64 0.88 7.42 -2.62
N ARG A 65 1.44 7.13 -1.45
CA ARG A 65 2.68 6.39 -1.28
C ARG A 65 2.50 5.32 -0.22
N THR A 66 3.04 4.15 -0.48
CA THR A 66 3.19 3.08 0.49
C THR A 66 4.66 2.74 0.73
N THR A 67 4.89 2.02 1.81
CA THR A 67 6.17 1.41 2.12
C THR A 67 6.01 -0.10 2.00
N GLU A 68 6.90 -0.75 1.26
CA GLU A 68 7.04 -2.19 1.20
C GLU A 68 8.47 -2.56 1.66
N VAL A 69 8.58 -3.65 2.43
CA VAL A 69 9.85 -4.22 2.87
C VAL A 69 9.86 -5.68 2.47
N THR A 70 10.81 -6.05 1.62
CA THR A 70 11.05 -7.44 1.20
C THR A 70 12.35 -7.97 1.81
N ARG A 71 12.46 -9.29 1.97
CA ARG A 71 13.67 -9.94 2.48
C ARG A 71 14.61 -10.32 1.32
N GLY A 72 15.88 -9.96 1.43
CA GLY A 72 16.96 -10.44 0.56
C GLY A 72 17.27 -11.92 0.81
N SER A 73 17.90 -12.58 -0.16
CA SER A 73 18.33 -13.98 0.01
C SER A 73 19.35 -14.15 1.14
N ASP A 74 20.11 -13.09 1.43
CA ASP A 74 21.08 -12.98 2.52
C ASP A 74 20.47 -12.55 3.87
N GLY A 75 19.14 -12.38 3.94
CA GLY A 75 18.45 -11.91 5.15
C GLY A 75 18.44 -10.39 5.33
N SER A 76 19.07 -9.63 4.44
CA SER A 76 18.99 -8.16 4.47
C SER A 76 17.57 -7.67 4.18
N ALA A 77 17.19 -6.51 4.69
CA ALA A 77 15.91 -5.87 4.42
C ALA A 77 16.02 -4.94 3.21
N HIS A 78 15.05 -5.01 2.30
CA HIS A 78 14.95 -4.16 1.12
C HIS A 78 13.72 -3.26 1.21
N PRO A 79 13.81 -2.11 1.91
CA PRO A 79 12.73 -1.14 1.98
C PRO A 79 12.64 -0.36 0.66
N HIS A 80 11.41 -0.18 0.17
CA HIS A 80 11.11 0.62 -1.00
C HIS A 80 9.76 1.30 -0.87
N PHE A 81 9.61 2.40 -1.60
CA PHE A 81 8.35 3.12 -1.69
C PHE A 81 7.70 2.85 -3.04
N HIS A 82 6.43 2.46 -3.02
CA HIS A 82 5.57 2.53 -4.19
C HIS A 82 4.71 3.79 -4.10
N ALA A 83 4.64 4.55 -5.17
CA ALA A 83 3.84 5.76 -5.25
C ALA A 83 3.05 5.82 -6.54
N LEU A 84 1.80 6.27 -6.41
CA LEU A 84 0.94 6.62 -7.52
C LEU A 84 0.77 8.14 -7.53
N LEU A 85 1.26 8.78 -8.59
CA LEU A 85 1.26 10.22 -8.77
C LEU A 85 0.18 10.62 -9.78
N MET A 86 -0.68 11.54 -9.39
CA MET A 86 -1.61 12.23 -10.29
C MET A 86 -0.93 13.48 -10.85
N VAL A 87 -0.85 13.59 -12.17
CA VAL A 87 -0.12 14.66 -12.87
C VAL A 87 -1.02 15.33 -13.91
N PRO A 88 -0.73 16.59 -14.30
CA PRO A 88 -1.54 17.32 -15.26
C PRO A 88 -1.56 16.64 -16.65
N PRO A 89 -2.59 16.91 -17.47
CA PRO A 89 -2.69 16.37 -18.84
C PRO A 89 -1.47 16.67 -19.71
N SER A 90 -0.82 17.82 -19.46
CA SER A 90 0.36 18.30 -20.17
C SER A 90 1.66 17.62 -19.74
N TRP A 91 1.68 16.80 -18.69
CA TRP A 91 2.91 16.23 -18.11
C TRP A 91 3.82 15.59 -19.15
N PHE A 92 3.28 14.72 -20.01
CA PHE A 92 4.08 13.98 -21.02
C PHE A 92 4.38 14.76 -22.29
N LYS A 93 3.83 15.97 -22.44
CA LYS A 93 3.99 16.81 -23.65
C LYS A 93 4.71 18.13 -23.36
N GLY A 94 4.87 18.50 -22.09
CA GLY A 94 5.44 19.77 -21.66
C GLY A 94 6.81 19.64 -21.01
N SER A 95 7.36 20.78 -20.62
CA SER A 95 8.64 20.89 -19.90
C SER A 95 8.61 20.30 -18.48
N ALA A 96 7.43 19.94 -17.98
CA ALA A 96 7.23 19.29 -16.69
C ALA A 96 7.59 17.79 -16.70
N TYR A 97 7.81 17.16 -17.86
CA TYR A 97 8.12 15.74 -17.93
C TYR A 97 9.46 15.40 -17.25
N VAL A 98 9.41 14.60 -16.20
CA VAL A 98 10.61 14.09 -15.52
C VAL A 98 10.99 12.73 -16.09
N LYS A 99 12.14 12.66 -16.78
CA LYS A 99 12.71 11.42 -17.33
C LYS A 99 13.20 10.49 -16.20
N HIS A 100 13.30 9.19 -16.49
CA HIS A 100 13.80 8.17 -15.56
C HIS A 100 15.14 8.56 -14.90
N ALA A 101 16.17 8.89 -15.69
CA ALA A 101 17.48 9.29 -15.16
C ALA A 101 17.39 10.45 -14.18
N ARG A 102 16.48 11.41 -14.43
CA ARG A 102 16.25 12.53 -13.53
C ARG A 102 15.60 12.11 -12.22
N TRP A 103 14.69 11.14 -12.23
CA TRP A 103 14.15 10.57 -10.98
C TRP A 103 15.23 9.86 -10.15
N VAL A 104 16.14 9.14 -10.80
CA VAL A 104 17.28 8.48 -10.13
C VAL A 104 18.17 9.52 -9.45
N GLU A 105 18.57 10.57 -10.16
CA GLU A 105 19.36 11.69 -9.61
C GLU A 105 18.64 12.38 -8.45
N LEU A 106 17.35 12.70 -8.62
CA LEU A 106 16.56 13.37 -7.59
C LEU A 106 16.49 12.53 -6.33
N TRP A 107 16.25 11.23 -6.47
CA TRP A 107 16.14 10.33 -5.34
C TRP A 107 17.48 10.15 -4.63
N ALA A 108 18.58 9.96 -5.38
CA ALA A 108 19.93 9.92 -4.83
C ALA A 108 20.25 11.18 -4.02
N ASP A 109 20.00 12.35 -4.60
CA ASP A 109 20.27 13.65 -3.98
C ASP A 109 19.42 13.89 -2.73
N VAL A 110 18.10 13.68 -2.82
CA VAL A 110 17.24 13.87 -1.65
C VAL A 110 17.48 12.82 -0.57
N MET A 111 17.92 11.60 -0.90
CA MET A 111 18.34 10.61 0.08
C MET A 111 19.76 10.86 0.61
N ARG A 112 20.55 11.70 -0.08
CA ARG A 112 21.98 11.93 0.18
C ARG A 112 22.82 10.66 0.02
N LEU A 113 22.54 9.90 -1.04
CA LEU A 113 23.27 8.69 -1.37
C LEU A 113 24.56 9.05 -2.13
N ASP A 114 25.61 8.28 -1.88
CA ASP A 114 26.86 8.27 -2.63
C ASP A 114 26.80 7.35 -3.88
N TYR A 115 25.62 6.78 -4.15
CA TYR A 115 25.34 5.93 -5.31
C TYR A 115 24.01 6.29 -5.98
N LEU A 116 23.84 5.83 -7.23
CA LEU A 116 22.58 5.94 -7.95
C LEU A 116 21.66 4.74 -7.62
N PRO A 117 20.49 4.96 -6.99
CA PRO A 117 19.56 3.90 -6.62
C PRO A 117 18.78 3.36 -7.81
N ASN A 118 18.15 2.20 -7.65
CA ASN A 118 17.18 1.71 -8.62
C ASN A 118 15.85 2.45 -8.45
N VAL A 119 15.30 2.93 -9.56
CA VAL A 119 14.01 3.61 -9.61
C VAL A 119 13.23 3.01 -10.76
N ASP A 120 11.98 2.66 -10.53
CA ASP A 120 11.02 2.33 -11.59
C ASP A 120 10.06 3.50 -11.76
N VAL A 121 9.87 3.96 -12.99
CA VAL A 121 8.88 5.00 -13.30
C VAL A 121 8.14 4.64 -14.58
N ARG A 122 6.82 4.50 -14.48
CA ARG A 122 5.96 4.07 -15.58
C ARG A 122 4.70 4.92 -15.66
N ALA A 123 4.31 5.28 -16.87
CA ALA A 123 3.00 5.88 -17.10
C ALA A 123 1.92 4.81 -16.93
N VAL A 124 0.89 5.09 -16.14
CA VAL A 124 -0.31 4.24 -16.06
C VAL A 124 -1.15 4.53 -17.30
N LYS A 125 -1.20 3.55 -18.21
CA LYS A 125 -1.91 3.69 -19.48
C LYS A 125 -3.32 3.08 -19.36
N PRO A 126 -4.39 3.85 -19.61
CA PRO A 126 -5.70 3.25 -19.81
C PRO A 126 -5.66 2.28 -21.00
N ARG A 127 -6.32 1.13 -20.85
CA ARG A 127 -6.58 0.26 -22.00
C ARG A 127 -7.64 0.93 -22.89
N ALA A 128 -7.66 0.62 -24.18
CA ALA A 128 -8.72 1.08 -25.06
C ALA A 128 -10.08 0.65 -24.47
N PRO A 129 -11.10 1.53 -24.41
CA PRO A 129 -12.42 1.16 -23.92
C PRO A 129 -12.93 -0.02 -24.74
N LYS A 130 -13.43 -1.06 -24.07
CA LYS A 130 -14.19 -2.11 -24.76
C LYS A 130 -15.54 -1.54 -25.21
N SER A 131 -16.18 -2.16 -26.20
CA SER A 131 -17.53 -1.78 -26.64
C SER A 131 -18.47 -1.64 -25.45
N GLY A 132 -19.06 -0.46 -25.26
CA GLY A 132 -19.94 -0.15 -24.14
C GLY A 132 -19.27 0.43 -22.88
N GLN A 133 -17.94 0.59 -22.84
CA GLN A 133 -17.24 1.28 -21.74
C GLN A 133 -17.00 2.76 -22.08
N THR A 134 -17.23 3.64 -21.11
CA THR A 134 -16.85 5.04 -21.22
C THR A 134 -15.32 5.21 -21.06
N PRO A 135 -14.73 6.32 -21.52
CA PRO A 135 -13.32 6.65 -21.24
C PRO A 135 -13.01 6.71 -19.72
N THR A 136 -14.01 7.06 -18.92
CA THR A 136 -13.97 7.07 -17.45
C THR A 136 -13.79 5.65 -16.90
N ASP A 137 -14.54 4.68 -17.41
CA ASP A 137 -14.46 3.26 -17.00
C ASP A 137 -13.09 2.66 -17.36
N ALA A 138 -12.57 2.99 -18.54
CA ALA A 138 -11.25 2.54 -18.97
C ALA A 138 -10.11 3.12 -18.11
N THR A 139 -10.27 4.39 -17.67
CA THR A 139 -9.33 5.04 -16.75
C THR A 139 -9.42 4.42 -15.37
N ALA A 140 -10.64 4.17 -14.87
CA ALA A 140 -10.87 3.51 -13.60
C ALA A 140 -10.22 2.11 -13.54
N ALA A 141 -10.41 1.30 -14.59
CA ALA A 141 -9.83 -0.04 -14.66
C ALA A 141 -8.30 -0.03 -14.70
N ALA A 142 -7.67 0.92 -15.40
CA ALA A 142 -6.21 1.03 -15.40
C ALA A 142 -5.67 1.52 -14.06
N LEU A 143 -6.40 2.41 -13.38
CA LEU A 143 -6.07 2.83 -12.02
C LEU A 143 -6.20 1.67 -11.04
N GLN A 144 -7.17 0.78 -11.18
CA GLN A 144 -7.29 -0.40 -10.32
C GLN A 144 -6.01 -1.24 -10.30
N GLY A 145 -5.41 -1.51 -11.48
CA GLY A 145 -4.14 -2.23 -11.57
C GLY A 145 -2.99 -1.50 -10.85
N ALA A 146 -2.85 -0.20 -11.10
CA ALA A 146 -1.79 0.61 -10.48
C ALA A 146 -1.99 0.77 -8.96
N VAL A 147 -3.23 0.85 -8.51
CA VAL A 147 -3.60 0.92 -7.09
C VAL A 147 -3.34 -0.41 -6.40
N ALA A 148 -3.66 -1.54 -7.04
CA ALA A 148 -3.34 -2.85 -6.51
C ALA A 148 -1.82 -3.06 -6.36
N GLU A 149 -1.03 -2.52 -7.30
CA GLU A 149 0.43 -2.55 -7.22
C GLU A 149 0.96 -1.58 -6.14
N THR A 150 0.37 -0.40 -5.99
CA THR A 150 0.81 0.60 -4.99
C THR A 150 0.38 0.22 -3.57
N LEU A 151 -0.86 -0.22 -3.37
CA LEU A 151 -1.46 -0.51 -2.06
C LEU A 151 -1.44 -2.01 -1.75
N LYS A 152 -0.32 -2.68 -2.06
CA LYS A 152 -0.19 -4.14 -2.02
C LYS A 152 -0.02 -4.63 -0.57
N TYR A 153 1.15 -5.17 -0.22
CA TYR A 153 1.46 -5.60 1.14
C TYR A 153 2.64 -4.79 1.69
N SER A 154 2.67 -4.59 3.01
CA SER A 154 3.85 -4.02 3.67
C SER A 154 5.06 -4.94 3.62
N THR A 155 4.82 -6.26 3.58
CA THR A 155 5.82 -7.32 3.40
C THR A 155 5.14 -8.51 2.71
N LYS A 156 5.89 -9.28 1.92
CA LYS A 156 5.35 -10.44 1.21
C LYS A 156 5.04 -11.59 2.19
N PRO A 157 3.92 -12.32 2.03
CA PRO A 157 3.60 -13.46 2.88
C PRO A 157 4.70 -14.53 2.92
N THR A 158 5.40 -14.75 1.80
CA THR A 158 6.55 -15.67 1.72
C THR A 158 7.67 -15.27 2.66
N ASP A 159 7.93 -13.97 2.80
CA ASP A 159 9.01 -13.46 3.66
C ASP A 159 8.63 -13.56 5.14
N MET A 160 7.34 -13.53 5.46
CA MET A 160 6.83 -13.70 6.83
C MET A 160 7.03 -15.13 7.36
N VAL A 161 6.97 -16.13 6.47
CA VAL A 161 7.06 -17.55 6.85
C VAL A 161 8.45 -18.14 6.60
N ALA A 162 9.32 -17.43 5.88
CA ALA A 162 10.66 -17.92 5.54
C ALA A 162 11.60 -17.96 6.76
N ASP A 163 11.44 -17.02 7.68
CA ASP A 163 12.33 -16.84 8.82
C ASP A 163 11.59 -16.11 9.95
N GLU A 164 11.27 -16.84 11.02
CA GLU A 164 10.52 -16.31 12.17
C GLU A 164 11.28 -15.19 12.88
N GLY A 165 12.60 -15.34 13.07
CA GLY A 165 13.43 -14.36 13.76
C GLY A 165 13.50 -13.04 12.98
N TRP A 166 13.68 -13.14 11.67
CA TRP A 166 13.65 -11.98 10.78
C TRP A 166 12.29 -11.28 10.79
N PHE A 167 11.18 -12.05 10.74
CA PHE A 167 9.84 -11.49 10.78
C PHE A 167 9.55 -10.79 12.11
N LEU A 168 9.94 -11.37 13.24
CA LEU A 168 9.83 -10.73 14.55
C LEU A 168 10.61 -9.41 14.59
N GLU A 169 11.83 -9.37 14.04
CA GLU A 169 12.61 -8.14 14.01
C GLU A 169 11.97 -7.08 13.08
N LEU A 170 11.49 -7.50 11.90
CA LEU A 170 10.69 -6.63 11.03
C LEU A 170 9.51 -6.01 11.77
N THR A 171 8.74 -6.77 12.55
CA THR A 171 7.60 -6.21 13.31
C THR A 171 8.04 -5.19 14.35
N LYS A 172 9.15 -5.41 15.07
CA LYS A 172 9.71 -4.44 16.02
C LYS A 172 10.18 -3.16 15.32
N GLN A 173 10.88 -3.30 14.21
CA GLN A 173 11.44 -2.18 13.45
C GLN A 173 10.35 -1.32 12.79
N THR A 174 9.24 -1.95 12.42
CA THR A 174 8.11 -1.27 11.77
C THR A 174 7.00 -0.84 12.72
N HIS A 175 7.07 -1.26 13.99
CA HIS A 175 6.10 -0.91 15.02
C HIS A 175 5.90 0.62 15.13
N LYS A 176 4.62 1.03 15.11
CA LYS A 176 4.16 2.44 15.14
C LYS A 176 4.64 3.30 13.97
N LEU A 177 5.18 2.71 12.90
CA LEU A 177 5.48 3.45 11.68
C LEU A 177 4.25 3.49 10.77
N ARG A 178 4.05 4.65 10.14
CA ARG A 178 2.98 4.82 9.16
C ARG A 178 3.44 4.36 7.78
N PHE A 179 2.85 3.29 7.28
CA PHE A 179 3.22 2.67 6.00
C PHE A 179 2.52 3.27 4.78
N VAL A 180 1.48 4.08 4.97
CA VAL A 180 0.73 4.73 3.89
C VAL A 180 0.67 6.24 4.12
N ALA A 181 0.93 7.02 3.09
CA ALA A 181 0.84 8.47 3.12
C ALA A 181 0.19 9.00 1.84
N THR A 182 -0.51 10.13 1.96
CA THR A 182 -1.19 10.79 0.86
C THR A 182 -0.88 12.29 0.85
N GLY A 183 -1.03 12.93 -0.30
CA GLY A 183 -0.82 14.38 -0.44
C GLY A 183 -1.47 14.98 -1.69
N GLY A 184 -1.52 16.31 -1.72
CA GLY A 184 -2.20 17.08 -2.78
C GLY A 184 -3.69 16.72 -2.87
N ALA A 185 -4.21 16.62 -4.09
CA ALA A 185 -5.60 16.24 -4.36
C ALA A 185 -5.97 14.86 -3.78
N LEU A 186 -4.99 13.97 -3.55
CA LEU A 186 -5.23 12.64 -2.99
C LEU A 186 -5.17 12.61 -1.45
N LYS A 187 -4.96 13.75 -0.77
CA LYS A 187 -4.76 13.81 0.70
C LYS A 187 -5.86 13.10 1.50
N HIS A 188 -7.10 13.17 1.05
CA HIS A 188 -8.26 12.62 1.75
C HIS A 188 -8.78 11.29 1.16
N ILE A 189 -8.11 10.73 0.15
CA ILE A 189 -8.61 9.58 -0.63
C ILE A 189 -8.73 8.26 0.18
N LEU A 190 -8.04 8.18 1.31
CA LEU A 190 -8.05 7.00 2.19
C LEU A 190 -8.90 7.19 3.45
N LYS A 191 -9.52 8.37 3.61
CA LYS A 191 -10.44 8.70 4.71
C LYS A 191 -11.89 8.50 4.25
N VAL A 192 -12.18 7.36 3.63
CA VAL A 192 -13.57 6.97 3.35
C VAL A 192 -14.10 6.44 4.67
N ASP A 193 -14.89 7.30 5.33
CA ASP A 193 -15.38 7.19 6.69
C ASP A 193 -14.26 7.16 7.75
N GLN A 194 -14.31 8.11 8.68
CA GLN A 194 -13.54 8.00 9.92
C GLN A 194 -14.10 6.77 10.64
N GLU A 195 -13.45 5.62 10.48
CA GLU A 195 -13.38 4.67 11.59
C GLU A 195 -12.76 5.50 12.72
N THR A 196 -13.61 5.98 13.64
CA THR A 196 -13.13 6.45 14.94
C THR A 196 -12.40 5.28 15.60
N ASP A 197 -11.56 5.51 16.60
CA ASP A 197 -10.92 4.41 17.32
C ASP A 197 -11.96 3.40 17.88
N ASP A 198 -13.24 3.76 17.90
CA ASP A 198 -14.39 2.91 18.19
C ASP A 198 -14.59 1.73 17.21
N ASP A 199 -14.21 1.85 15.93
CA ASP A 199 -14.33 0.76 14.94
C ASP A 199 -13.13 -0.21 14.96
N LEU A 200 -12.05 0.16 15.66
CA LEU A 200 -10.86 -0.68 15.89
C LEU A 200 -10.75 -1.19 17.33
N ALA A 201 -11.65 -0.76 18.21
CA ALA A 201 -11.86 -1.33 19.54
C ALA A 201 -12.79 -2.55 19.46
N LEU A 202 -12.26 -3.70 19.06
CA LEU A 202 -12.64 -4.89 19.82
C LEU A 202 -11.87 -4.74 21.14
N ILE A 203 -12.58 -4.68 22.28
CA ILE A 203 -12.13 -4.31 23.65
C ILE A 203 -12.33 -2.80 23.88
N ASP A 204 -13.38 -2.22 24.46
CA ASP A 204 -14.33 -2.63 25.51
C ASP A 204 -15.69 -1.94 25.30
N GLY A 205 -16.65 -2.62 24.65
CA GLY A 205 -18.02 -2.14 24.54
C GLY A 205 -18.96 -3.33 24.64
N ASP A 206 -19.82 -3.32 25.66
CA ASP A 206 -20.77 -4.38 26.07
C ASP A 206 -21.07 -5.37 24.95
N GLY A 207 -20.30 -6.45 24.93
CA GLY A 207 -20.49 -7.54 24.00
C GLY A 207 -21.91 -8.05 24.16
N LYS A 208 -22.61 -8.21 23.03
CA LYS A 208 -23.70 -9.20 22.99
C LYS A 208 -23.16 -10.46 23.64
N GLN A 209 -23.81 -10.91 24.71
CA GLN A 209 -23.41 -12.13 25.42
C GLN A 209 -23.15 -13.21 24.37
N ASP A 210 -21.89 -13.60 24.24
CA ASP A 210 -21.48 -14.77 23.49
C ASP A 210 -22.24 -15.94 24.13
N ASP A 211 -23.18 -16.52 23.39
CA ASP A 211 -23.95 -17.66 23.88
C ASP A 211 -23.06 -18.90 24.10
N GLY A 212 -21.79 -18.82 23.73
CA GLY A 212 -20.78 -19.85 23.92
C GLY A 212 -20.85 -20.94 22.86
N SER A 213 -21.74 -20.80 21.87
CA SER A 213 -21.85 -21.75 20.78
C SER A 213 -20.64 -21.66 19.84
N ARG A 214 -20.11 -22.81 19.44
CA ARG A 214 -18.99 -22.89 18.50
C ARG A 214 -19.26 -23.93 17.44
N LEU A 215 -19.06 -23.56 16.19
CA LEU A 215 -19.06 -24.47 15.06
C LEU A 215 -17.66 -25.05 14.86
N ALA A 216 -17.54 -26.36 14.77
CA ALA A 216 -16.29 -27.05 14.57
C ALA A 216 -16.04 -27.35 13.09
N PHE A 217 -14.77 -27.19 12.70
CA PHE A 217 -14.27 -27.55 11.38
C PHE A 217 -13.00 -28.38 11.56
N ASN A 218 -12.95 -29.54 10.89
CA ASN A 218 -11.79 -30.42 10.93
C ASN A 218 -10.99 -30.27 9.65
N TRP A 219 -9.67 -30.16 9.81
CA TRP A 219 -8.74 -30.29 8.69
C TRP A 219 -8.75 -31.73 8.19
N ARG A 220 -9.05 -31.94 6.91
CA ARG A 220 -8.92 -33.25 6.26
C ARG A 220 -7.65 -33.27 5.44
N GLU A 221 -6.62 -33.91 5.99
CA GLU A 221 -5.28 -33.91 5.43
C GLU A 221 -5.24 -34.43 3.97
N HIS A 222 -5.96 -35.51 3.68
CA HIS A 222 -6.11 -36.07 2.33
C HIS A 222 -6.80 -35.11 1.33
N GLU A 223 -7.70 -34.23 1.78
CA GLU A 223 -8.40 -33.26 0.92
C GLU A 223 -7.76 -31.86 0.95
N ARG A 224 -6.76 -31.64 1.81
CA ARG A 224 -6.09 -30.35 2.06
C ARG A 224 -7.06 -29.17 2.22
N ARG A 225 -8.20 -29.41 2.88
CA ARG A 225 -9.20 -28.39 3.19
C ARG A 225 -9.91 -28.67 4.51
N TYR A 226 -10.43 -27.61 5.12
CA TYR A 226 -11.34 -27.72 6.25
C TYR A 226 -12.73 -28.18 5.77
N ARG A 227 -13.33 -29.10 6.51
CA ARG A 227 -14.72 -29.54 6.36
C ARG A 227 -15.46 -29.32 7.66
N ARG A 228 -16.73 -28.92 7.58
CA ARG A 228 -17.59 -28.83 8.77
C ARG A 228 -17.57 -30.16 9.52
N ALA A 229 -17.42 -30.09 10.84
CA ALA A 229 -17.45 -31.23 11.76
C ALA A 229 -18.58 -31.02 12.78
N PRO A 230 -19.84 -31.22 12.38
CA PRO A 230 -21.03 -30.91 13.20
C PRO A 230 -20.99 -31.58 14.58
N ASN A 231 -20.38 -32.75 14.65
CA ASN A 231 -20.35 -33.59 15.85
C ASN A 231 -19.41 -33.05 16.94
N ALA A 232 -18.58 -32.07 16.62
CA ALA A 232 -17.69 -31.39 17.57
C ALA A 232 -18.15 -29.94 17.84
N ASP A 233 -19.34 -29.57 17.36
CA ASP A 233 -19.94 -28.28 17.67
C ASP A 233 -20.17 -28.20 19.19
N LYS A 234 -19.87 -27.05 19.79
CA LYS A 234 -20.20 -26.76 21.18
C LYS A 234 -21.51 -25.99 21.20
N PRO A 235 -22.59 -26.49 21.79
CA PRO A 235 -23.84 -25.73 21.90
C PRO A 235 -23.68 -24.58 22.90
N SER A 236 -24.60 -23.62 22.84
CA SER A 236 -24.63 -22.49 23.77
C SER A 236 -24.82 -22.98 25.21
N GLN A 237 -24.16 -22.31 26.17
CA GLN A 237 -24.40 -22.58 27.59
C GLN A 237 -25.64 -21.81 28.02
N GLU A 238 -26.79 -22.48 28.06
CA GLU A 238 -27.95 -21.94 28.77
C GLU A 238 -27.64 -21.93 30.28
N ASN A 239 -27.51 -20.74 30.86
CA ASN A 239 -27.52 -20.55 32.31
C ASN A 239 -28.83 -21.13 32.85
N SER A 240 -28.75 -22.33 33.44
CA SER A 240 -29.76 -22.82 34.37
C SER A 240 -29.67 -21.94 35.61
N GLN A 241 -30.80 -21.30 35.96
CA GLN A 241 -30.98 -20.48 37.16
C GLN A 241 -30.58 -21.21 38.44
#